data_AF-A0A4Y2CHC2-F1
#
_entry.id   AF-A0A4Y2CHC2-F1
#
_cell.length_a   1.000
_cell.length_b   1.000
_cell.length_c   1.000
_cell.angle_alpha   90.00
_cell.angle_beta   90.00
_cell.angle_gamma   90.00
#
_symmetry.space_group_name_H-M   'P 1'
#
loop_
_entity.id
_entity.type
_entity.pdbx_description
1 polymer ?
#
loop_
_entity_poly.entity_id
_entity_poly.type
_entity_poly.pdbx_seq_one_letter_code
_entity_poly.pdbx_strand_id
1 'polypeptide(L)' 'MVWAGISLCGHTDLHVFHGGSLTGVKYRDEILDPYVLPYTGAIGNDFILMDDNVRPHRAVVVEVYLEGHDLERME' A
#
# COMPACT_ATOMS: atom_id res chain seq x y z
N MET A 1 -13.67 -7.88 1.30
CA MET A 1 -12.21 -8.10 1.35
C MET A 1 -11.66 -7.18 2.42
N VAL A 2 -10.58 -7.57 3.08
CA VAL A 2 -9.97 -6.74 4.14
C VAL A 2 -8.48 -6.56 3.88
N TRP A 3 -7.91 -5.47 4.36
CA TRP A 3 -6.48 -5.18 4.30
C TRP A 3 -5.99 -4.65 5.64
N ALA A 4 -4.78 -5.01 6.02
CA ALA A 4 -4.07 -4.43 7.15
C ALA A 4 -2.57 -4.44 6.87
N GLY A 5 -1.87 -3.43 7.37
CA GLY A 5 -0.42 -3.35 7.37
C GLY A 5 0.15 -3.60 8.77
N ILE A 6 1.34 -4.19 8.84
CA ILE A 6 2.11 -4.34 10.08
C ILE A 6 3.55 -3.91 9.84
N SER A 7 4.17 -3.32 10.86
CA SER A 7 5.59 -2.99 10.90
C SER A 7 6.16 -3.41 12.26
N LEU A 8 7.47 -3.24 12.45
CA LEU A 8 8.10 -3.49 13.74
C LEU A 8 7.52 -2.60 14.87
N CYS A 9 7.07 -1.40 14.51
CA CYS A 9 6.64 -0.38 15.46
C CYS A 9 5.10 -0.34 15.66
N GLY A 10 4.33 -1.18 14.97
CA GLY A 10 2.87 -1.20 15.14
C GLY A 10 2.12 -1.83 13.97
N HIS A 11 0.81 -1.59 13.90
CA HIS A 11 -0.05 -2.05 12.82
C HIS A 11 -1.08 -0.97 12.46
N THR A 12 -1.70 -1.10 11.29
CA THR A 12 -2.90 -0.33 10.93
C THR A 12 -4.14 -1.02 11.48
N ASP A 13 -5.25 -0.29 11.61
CA ASP A 13 -6.55 -0.94 11.74
C ASP A 13 -6.90 -1.75 10.49
N LEU A 14 -7.86 -2.67 10.62
CA LEU A 14 -8.35 -3.47 9.49
C LEU A 14 -9.23 -2.62 8.59
N HIS A 15 -8.77 -2.36 7.37
CA HIS A 15 -9.54 -1.70 6.34
C HIS A 15 -10.50 -2.70 5.67
N VAL A 16 -11.78 -2.35 5.58
CA VAL A 16 -12.81 -3.18 4.92
C VAL A 16 -13.19 -2.55 3.60
N PHE A 17 -12.87 -3.23 2.50
CA PHE A 17 -13.27 -2.80 1.17
C PHE A 17 -14.77 -3.02 0.96
N HIS A 18 -15.44 -1.97 0.48
CA HIS A 18 -16.85 -2.02 0.11
C HIS A 18 -17.01 -2.05 -1.43
N GLY A 19 -17.97 -2.83 -1.93
CA GLY A 19 -18.35 -2.81 -3.35
C GLY A 19 -17.39 -3.52 -4.32
N GLY A 20 -17.31 -4.86 -4.24
CA GLY A 20 -16.62 -5.69 -5.24
C GLY A 20 -15.16 -6.03 -4.93
N SER A 21 -14.44 -6.52 -5.94
CA SER A 21 -13.04 -6.97 -5.83
C SER A 21 -12.06 -5.80 -5.76
N LEU A 22 -10.89 -6.05 -5.18
CA LEU A 22 -9.76 -5.12 -5.21
C LEU A 22 -9.26 -4.91 -6.64
N THR A 23 -9.04 -3.65 -7.00
CA THR A 23 -8.43 -3.22 -8.26
C THR A 23 -7.20 -2.38 -7.93
N GLY A 24 -6.28 -2.18 -8.88
CA GLY A 24 -5.10 -1.34 -8.64
C GLY A 24 -5.46 0.11 -8.28
N VAL A 25 -6.56 0.64 -8.83
CA VAL A 25 -7.08 1.97 -8.47
C VAL A 25 -7.54 1.99 -7.02
N LYS A 26 -8.31 0.98 -6.59
CA LYS A 26 -8.74 0.86 -5.18
C LYS A 26 -7.57 0.65 -4.24
N TYR A 27 -6.56 -0.12 -4.64
CA TYR A 27 -5.36 -0.29 -3.83
C TYR A 27 -4.62 1.05 -3.65
N ARG A 28 -4.45 1.82 -4.72
CA ARG A 28 -3.88 3.17 -4.61
C ARG A 28 -4.69 4.08 -3.69
N ASP A 29 -6.00 4.22 -3.96
CA ASP A 29 -6.85 5.23 -3.33
C ASP A 29 -7.29 4.86 -1.90
N GLU A 30 -7.52 3.58 -1.63
CA GLU A 30 -8.02 3.12 -0.33
C GLU A 30 -6.90 2.57 0.56
N ILE A 31 -5.73 2.20 0.01
CA ILE A 31 -4.61 1.63 0.78
C ILE A 31 -3.35 2.49 0.74
N LEU A 32 -2.76 2.72 -0.43
CA LEU A 32 -1.45 3.36 -0.52
C LEU A 32 -1.49 4.81 -0.01
N ASP A 33 -2.45 5.58 -0.49
CA ASP A 33 -2.58 7.00 -0.16
C ASP A 33 -2.96 7.26 1.31
N PRO A 34 -3.97 6.59 1.90
CA PRO A 34 -4.36 6.86 3.28
C PRO A 34 -3.53 6.12 4.34
N TYR A 35 -2.87 5.00 4.00
CA TYR A 35 -2.13 4.20 4.99
C TYR A 35 -0.63 4.12 4.71
N VAL A 36 -0.20 3.78 3.49
CA VAL A 36 1.23 3.57 3.23
C VAL A 36 2.00 4.88 3.28
N LEU A 37 1.53 5.92 2.59
CA LEU A 37 2.22 7.20 2.49
C LEU A 37 2.42 7.90 3.85
N PRO A 38 1.46 7.94 4.77
CA PRO A 38 1.72 8.47 6.12
C PRO A 38 2.77 7.69 6.91
N TYR A 39 2.80 6.36 6.74
CA TYR A 39 3.77 5.51 7.45
C TYR A 39 5.18 5.65 6.92
N THR A 40 5.36 5.99 5.64
CA THR A 40 6.69 6.25 5.08
C THR A 40 7.32 7.48 5.75
N GLY A 41 6.53 8.52 6.01
CA GLY A 41 6.99 9.68 6.78
C GLY A 41 7.33 9.35 8.24
N ALA A 42 6.61 8.40 8.85
CA ALA A 42 6.83 8.02 10.25
C ALA A 42 8.05 7.09 10.45
N ILE A 43 8.26 6.13 9.52
CA ILE A 43 9.39 5.18 9.55
C ILE A 43 10.64 5.84 8.96
N GLY A 44 10.49 6.74 8.00
CA GLY A 44 11.57 7.45 7.34
C GLY A 44 12.21 6.64 6.22
N ASN A 45 13.48 6.94 5.93
CA ASN A 45 14.20 6.42 4.77
C ASN A 45 14.38 4.89 4.73
N ASP A 46 14.18 4.22 5.86
CA ASP A 46 14.28 2.75 5.95
C ASP A 46 12.94 2.06 5.62
N PHE A 47 11.92 2.81 5.20
CA PHE A 47 10.63 2.26 4.81
C PHE A 47 10.73 1.48 3.50
N ILE A 48 10.32 0.21 3.53
CA ILE A 48 10.16 -0.63 2.34
C ILE A 48 8.74 -1.20 2.35
N LEU A 49 7.99 -0.98 1.28
CA LEU A 49 6.67 -1.59 1.11
C LEU A 49 6.84 -3.08 0.82
N MET A 50 6.16 -3.92 1.60
CA MET A 50 6.05 -5.35 1.34
C MET A 50 4.60 -5.71 1.09
N ASP A 51 4.30 -6.23 -0.10
CA ASP A 51 3.00 -6.77 -0.47
C ASP A 51 3.14 -8.03 -1.32
N ASP A 52 2.02 -8.66 -1.64
CA ASP A 52 2.02 -9.83 -2.52
C ASP A 52 2.11 -9.41 -4.01
N ASN A 53 2.40 -10.38 -4.87
CA ASN A 53 2.50 -10.17 -6.31
C ASN A 53 1.13 -10.25 -7.04
N VAL A 54 -0.01 -10.01 -6.36
CA VAL A 54 -1.32 -10.09 -7.03
C VAL A 54 -1.53 -8.92 -8.00
N ARG A 55 -2.32 -9.17 -9.06
CA ARG A 55 -2.50 -8.22 -10.18
C ARG A 55 -2.87 -6.80 -9.76
N PRO A 56 -3.74 -6.55 -8.76
CA PRO A 56 -4.00 -5.21 -8.27
C PRO A 56 -2.77 -4.47 -7.75
N HIS A 57 -1.89 -5.12 -6.99
CA HIS A 57 -0.68 -4.51 -6.41
C HIS A 57 0.39 -4.24 -7.48
N ARG A 58 0.37 -5.02 -8.55
CA ARG A 58 1.30 -4.91 -9.69
C ARG A 58 0.69 -4.22 -10.90
N ALA A 59 -0.41 -3.49 -10.70
CA ALA A 59 -1.04 -2.73 -11.76
C ALA A 59 -0.19 -1.51 -12.10
N VAL A 60 -0.17 -1.11 -13.38
CA VAL A 60 0.59 0.08 -13.84
C VAL A 60 0.27 1.34 -13.02
N VAL A 61 -0.99 1.52 -12.62
CA VAL A 61 -1.41 2.66 -11.78
C VAL A 61 -0.76 2.65 -10.39
N VAL A 62 -0.40 1.47 -9.86
CA VAL A 62 0.29 1.31 -8.59
C VAL A 62 1.78 1.56 -8.79
N GLU A 63 2.42 0.95 -9.80
CA GLU A 63 3.85 1.18 -10.09
C GLU A 63 4.16 2.67 -10.26
N VAL A 64 3.37 3.37 -11.10
CA VAL A 64 3.53 4.81 -11.33
C VAL A 64 3.31 5.62 -10.04
N TYR A 65 2.41 5.18 -9.16
CA TYR A 65 2.18 5.84 -7.89
C TYR A 65 3.38 5.68 -6.94
N LEU A 66 3.94 4.46 -6.84
CA LEU A 66 5.11 4.17 -6.02
C LEU A 66 6.33 4.97 -6.50
N GLU A 67 6.60 4.95 -7.81
CA GLU A 67 7.67 5.74 -8.43
C GLU A 67 7.50 7.25 -8.17
N GLY A 68 6.27 7.77 -8.30
CA GLY A 68 5.98 9.19 -8.08
C GLY A 68 6.11 9.66 -6.64
N HIS A 69 6.19 8.74 -5.67
CA HIS A 69 6.37 9.03 -4.24
C HIS A 69 7.70 8.50 -3.69
N ASP A 70 8.63 8.10 -4.57
CA ASP A 70 9.93 7.51 -4.21
C ASP A 70 9.79 6.33 -3.22
N LEU A 71 8.74 5.52 -3.39
CA LEU A 71 8.46 4.38 -2.52
C LEU A 71 9.15 3.12 -3.03
N GLU A 72 10.10 2.60 -2.25
CA GLU A 72 10.72 1.32 -2.51
C GLU A 72 9.78 0.17 -2.14
N ARG A 73 9.64 -0.81 -3.04
CA ARG A 73 8.89 -2.04 -2.80
C ARG A 73 9.84 -3.24 -2.84
N MET A 74 9.64 -4.16 -1.89
CA MET A 74 10.32 -5.45 -1.89
C MET A 74 9.77 -6.34 -3.02
N GLU A 75 10.67 -6.83 -3.86
CA GLU A 75 10.33 -7.73 -4.99
C GLU A 75 10.22 -9.20 -4.60
#